data_AF-A0A3M8ETI5-F1
#
_entry.id   AF-A0A3M8ETI5-F1
#
_cell.length_a   1.000
_cell.length_b   1.000
_cell.length_c   1.000
_cell.angle_alpha   90.00
_cell.angle_beta   90.00
_cell.angle_gamma   90.00
#
_symmetry.space_group_name_H-M   'P 1'
#
loop_
_entity.id
_entity.type
_entity.pdbx_description
1 polymer ?
#
loop_
_entity_poly.entity_id
_entity_poly.type
_entity_poly.pdbx_seq_one_letter_code
_entity_poly.pdbx_strand_id
1 'polypeptide(L)'
;MTNGTMTFAIVALGFALAACATAVPPRPSLAYEDLATATFRTAFAASGVATLSRGIYRERPVPEAATETIIRLDLPLATGDLNSDGDPDAVVVLISDPGGSGTFYELAAVVNDQGKPRHIASTLLGDRVRVVSLSIHSGVIRATLLTHDPGDPALCSRKEDARSYRLDGDRLVQVWGATL
;
A
#
# COMPACT_ATOMS: atom_id res chain seq x y z
N MET A 1 63.10 60.01 29.78
CA MET A 1 62.70 58.61 30.01
C MET A 1 61.30 58.45 29.44
N THR A 2 61.21 58.04 28.19
CA THR A 2 59.97 58.03 27.39
C THR A 2 59.62 56.60 26.99
N ASN A 3 58.32 56.32 27.11
CA ASN A 3 57.63 55.04 27.08
C ASN A 3 57.69 54.27 25.76
N GLY A 4 57.36 52.97 25.80
CA GLY A 4 57.01 52.19 24.61
C GLY A 4 56.51 50.77 24.92
N THR A 5 55.28 50.63 25.40
CA THR A 5 54.53 49.37 25.44
C THR A 5 54.10 48.97 24.03
N MET A 6 54.48 47.77 23.59
CA MET A 6 54.23 47.23 22.25
C MET A 6 53.11 46.18 22.33
N THR A 7 51.91 46.53 21.84
CA THR A 7 50.74 45.65 21.78
C THR A 7 50.72 44.92 20.45
N PHE A 8 50.77 43.58 20.46
CA PHE A 8 50.59 42.74 19.27
C PHE A 8 49.09 42.42 19.08
N ALA A 9 48.53 42.83 17.95
CA ALA A 9 47.17 42.44 17.54
C ALA A 9 47.24 41.13 16.74
N ILE A 10 46.59 40.08 17.25
CA ILE A 10 46.39 38.82 16.53
C ILE A 10 45.10 38.97 15.71
N VAL A 11 45.24 38.97 14.38
CA VAL A 11 44.11 38.93 13.45
C VAL A 11 43.75 37.47 13.22
N ALA A 12 42.67 37.01 13.85
CA ALA A 12 42.10 35.68 13.60
C ALA A 12 41.25 35.72 12.32
N LEU A 13 41.78 35.16 11.23
CA LEU A 13 41.08 35.01 9.96
C LEU A 13 40.14 33.79 10.05
N GLY A 14 38.87 34.02 10.37
CA GLY A 14 37.84 32.98 10.42
C GLY A 14 37.49 32.49 9.02
N PHE A 15 37.87 31.24 8.69
CA PHE A 15 37.42 30.55 7.49
C PHE A 15 36.01 30.01 7.73
N ALA A 16 34.98 30.71 7.26
CA ALA A 16 33.62 30.23 7.28
C ALA A 16 33.44 29.14 6.20
N LEU A 17 33.42 27.87 6.63
CA LEU A 17 32.99 26.75 5.80
C LEU A 17 31.50 26.91 5.47
N ALA A 18 31.20 27.42 4.28
CA ALA A 18 29.85 27.40 3.73
C ALA A 18 29.47 25.95 3.42
N ALA A 19 28.73 25.31 4.34
CA ALA A 19 28.12 24.02 4.08
C ALA A 19 27.01 24.21 3.02
N CYS A 20 27.28 23.80 1.78
CA CYS A 20 26.23 23.63 0.78
C CYS A 20 25.30 22.51 1.26
N ALA A 21 24.13 22.86 1.79
CA ALA A 21 23.06 21.91 2.01
C ALA A 21 22.54 21.45 0.64
N THR A 22 23.01 20.29 0.16
CA THR A 22 22.42 19.64 -1.01
C THR A 22 21.05 19.12 -0.62
N ALA A 23 19.99 19.68 -1.21
CA ALA A 23 18.64 19.14 -1.03
C ALA A 23 18.62 17.67 -1.52
N VAL A 24 18.26 16.75 -0.63
CA VAL A 24 18.03 15.34 -1.00
C VAL A 24 16.84 15.34 -1.96
N PRO A 25 16.96 14.75 -3.17
CA PRO A 25 15.84 14.69 -4.10
C PRO A 25 14.65 13.94 -3.45
N PRO A 26 13.41 14.34 -3.73
CA PRO A 26 12.25 13.62 -3.21
C PRO A 26 12.29 12.17 -3.71
N ARG A 27 12.01 11.22 -2.81
CA ARG A 27 11.93 9.80 -3.19
C ARG A 27 10.72 9.59 -4.10
N PRO A 28 10.79 8.67 -5.08
CA PRO A 28 9.62 8.25 -5.83
C PRO A 28 8.55 7.74 -4.85
N SER A 29 7.28 8.06 -5.11
CA SER A 29 6.15 7.58 -4.31
C SER A 29 5.02 7.19 -5.25
N LEU A 30 4.33 6.10 -4.95
CA LEU A 30 3.13 5.70 -5.69
C LEU A 30 1.94 6.57 -5.28
N ALA A 31 1.35 7.26 -6.24
CA ALA A 31 0.10 7.97 -6.06
C ALA A 31 -1.11 7.07 -6.39
N TYR A 32 -2.32 7.54 -6.06
CA TYR A 32 -3.53 6.77 -6.33
C TYR A 32 -3.70 6.51 -7.83
N GLU A 33 -3.38 7.48 -8.69
CA GLU A 33 -3.44 7.36 -10.14
C GLU A 33 -2.54 6.27 -10.71
N ASP A 34 -1.35 6.08 -10.12
CA ASP A 34 -0.43 5.00 -10.50
C ASP A 34 -1.08 3.65 -10.18
N LEU A 35 -1.59 3.51 -8.95
CA LEU A 35 -2.27 2.30 -8.47
C LEU A 35 -3.56 2.01 -9.26
N ALA A 36 -4.27 3.06 -9.67
CA ALA A 36 -5.51 2.99 -10.45
C ALA A 36 -5.28 2.54 -11.91
N THR A 37 -4.03 2.45 -12.36
CA THR A 37 -3.66 1.89 -13.67
C THR A 37 -2.76 0.66 -13.57
N ALA A 38 -2.49 0.20 -12.33
CA ALA A 38 -1.63 -0.93 -12.07
C ALA A 38 -2.28 -2.27 -12.49
N THR A 39 -1.43 -3.28 -12.64
CA THR A 39 -1.82 -4.65 -12.93
C THR A 39 -1.69 -5.52 -11.69
N PHE A 40 -2.74 -6.27 -11.36
CA PHE A 40 -2.83 -7.10 -10.16
C PHE A 40 -3.05 -8.57 -10.53
N ARG A 41 -2.38 -9.48 -9.82
CA ARG A 41 -2.76 -10.90 -9.83
C ARG A 41 -3.90 -11.11 -8.84
N THR A 42 -4.98 -11.73 -9.31
CA THR A 42 -6.22 -11.94 -8.55
C THR A 42 -6.96 -13.15 -9.10
N ALA A 43 -7.55 -13.94 -8.21
CA ALA A 43 -8.32 -15.12 -8.59
C ALA A 43 -9.67 -14.78 -9.26
N PHE A 44 -10.08 -13.51 -9.24
CA PHE A 44 -11.39 -13.08 -9.75
C PHE A 44 -11.37 -12.68 -11.22
N ALA A 45 -10.20 -12.39 -11.80
CA ALA A 45 -10.07 -12.23 -13.25
C ALA A 45 -9.88 -13.60 -13.90
N ALA A 46 -10.53 -13.85 -15.05
CA ALA A 46 -10.48 -15.16 -15.71
C ALA A 46 -9.06 -15.56 -16.13
N SER A 47 -8.23 -14.59 -16.51
CA SER A 47 -6.81 -14.79 -16.83
C SER A 47 -5.91 -14.90 -15.59
N GLY A 48 -6.45 -14.68 -14.39
CA GLY A 48 -5.70 -14.50 -13.15
C GLY A 48 -5.06 -13.11 -12.99
N VAL A 49 -5.26 -12.21 -13.96
CA VAL A 49 -4.64 -10.89 -14.01
C VAL A 49 -5.67 -9.82 -14.37
N ALA A 50 -5.67 -8.72 -13.59
CA ALA A 50 -6.51 -7.55 -13.81
C ALA A 50 -5.63 -6.29 -13.98
N THR A 51 -5.61 -5.72 -15.19
CA THR A 51 -5.04 -4.39 -15.43
C THR A 51 -6.14 -3.35 -15.26
N LEU A 52 -6.01 -2.48 -14.26
CA LEU A 52 -7.03 -1.48 -13.98
C LEU A 52 -6.97 -0.33 -14.99
N SER A 53 -8.14 0.25 -15.28
CA SER A 53 -8.28 1.52 -15.98
C SER A 53 -9.06 2.48 -15.09
N ARG A 54 -8.37 3.51 -14.56
CA ARG A 54 -8.93 4.48 -13.60
C ARG A 54 -9.55 3.79 -12.37
N GLY A 55 -8.87 2.76 -11.88
CA GLY A 55 -9.22 2.02 -10.67
C GLY A 55 -10.24 0.93 -10.90
N ILE A 56 -10.58 0.60 -12.15
CA ILE A 56 -11.61 -0.40 -12.47
C ILE A 56 -11.10 -1.34 -13.57
N TYR A 57 -11.27 -2.64 -13.36
CA TYR A 57 -11.19 -3.67 -14.38
C TYR A 57 -12.59 -4.26 -14.60
N ARG A 58 -12.91 -4.54 -15.86
CA ARG A 58 -14.17 -5.15 -16.28
C ARG A 58 -13.87 -6.27 -17.24
N GLU A 59 -14.47 -7.41 -16.99
CA GLU A 59 -14.39 -8.56 -17.88
C GLU A 59 -15.75 -9.22 -17.97
N ARG A 60 -16.07 -9.67 -19.18
CA ARG A 60 -17.22 -10.55 -19.38
C ARG A 60 -16.70 -11.97 -19.49
N PRO A 61 -17.07 -12.89 -18.58
CA PRO A 61 -16.52 -14.25 -18.58
C PRO A 61 -16.79 -15.03 -19.88
N VAL A 62 -17.96 -14.80 -20.50
CA VAL A 62 -18.34 -15.31 -21.83
C VAL A 62 -19.18 -14.27 -22.57
N PRO A 63 -19.17 -14.19 -23.92
CA PRO A 63 -19.85 -13.11 -24.66
C PRO A 63 -21.34 -12.91 -24.29
N GLU A 64 -22.05 -14.00 -24.01
CA GLU A 64 -23.47 -14.03 -23.67
C GLU A 64 -23.76 -13.90 -22.17
N ALA A 65 -22.75 -13.68 -21.33
CA ALA A 65 -22.95 -13.59 -19.88
C ALA A 65 -23.90 -12.42 -19.54
N ALA A 66 -24.85 -12.70 -18.65
CA ALA A 66 -25.79 -11.70 -18.13
C ALA A 66 -25.12 -10.68 -17.21
N THR A 67 -23.95 -10.99 -16.68
CA THR A 67 -23.20 -10.17 -15.72
C THR A 67 -21.75 -10.02 -16.15
N GLU A 68 -21.13 -8.94 -15.68
CA GLU A 68 -19.69 -8.68 -15.80
C GLU A 68 -19.01 -8.96 -14.47
N THR A 69 -17.77 -9.40 -14.54
CA THR A 69 -16.86 -9.32 -13.41
C THR A 69 -16.30 -7.90 -13.34
N ILE A 70 -16.44 -7.26 -12.19
CA ILE A 70 -15.90 -5.93 -11.91
C ILE A 70 -14.89 -6.05 -10.78
N ILE A 71 -13.67 -5.56 -10.99
CA ILE A 71 -12.65 -5.45 -9.95
C ILE A 71 -12.34 -3.97 -9.76
N ARG A 72 -12.38 -3.47 -8.53
CA ARG A 72 -12.21 -2.05 -8.22
C ARG A 72 -11.12 -1.86 -7.17
N LEU A 73 -10.26 -0.87 -7.40
CA LEU A 73 -9.41 -0.31 -6.37
C LEU A 73 -10.29 0.46 -5.39
N ASP A 74 -10.17 0.17 -4.10
CA ASP A 74 -10.95 0.83 -3.04
C ASP A 74 -10.06 1.50 -1.99
N LEU A 75 -10.67 2.39 -1.20
CA LEU A 75 -10.06 3.03 -0.05
C LEU A 75 -10.54 2.35 1.25
N PRO A 76 -9.70 2.30 2.30
CA PRO A 76 -8.40 2.95 2.42
C PRO A 76 -7.29 2.25 1.64
N LEU A 77 -6.19 2.97 1.43
CA LEU A 77 -4.88 2.41 1.09
C LEU A 77 -3.86 2.91 2.12
N ALA A 78 -2.71 2.26 2.20
CA ALA A 78 -1.61 2.73 3.03
C ALA A 78 -0.28 2.66 2.27
N THR A 79 0.63 3.57 2.62
CA THR A 79 2.00 3.59 2.10
C THR A 79 3.01 3.38 3.21
N GLY A 80 4.16 2.81 2.85
CA GLY A 80 5.26 2.50 3.76
C GLY A 80 6.19 1.48 3.13
N ASP A 81 7.36 1.31 3.72
CA ASP A 81 8.39 0.40 3.20
C ASP A 81 8.04 -1.07 3.51
N LEU A 82 7.76 -1.88 2.48
CA LEU A 82 7.41 -3.30 2.59
C LEU A 82 8.59 -4.22 2.28
N ASN A 83 9.53 -3.78 1.43
CA ASN A 83 10.63 -4.60 0.94
C ASN A 83 12.01 -4.21 1.52
N SER A 84 12.07 -3.20 2.39
CA SER A 84 13.28 -2.66 3.02
C SER A 84 14.28 -1.99 2.07
N ASP A 85 13.82 -1.46 0.92
CA ASP A 85 14.65 -0.65 0.00
C ASP A 85 14.65 0.85 0.36
N GLY A 86 13.79 1.26 1.29
CA GLY A 86 13.66 2.62 1.77
C GLY A 86 12.76 3.54 0.93
N ASP A 87 12.24 3.07 -0.21
CA ASP A 87 11.21 3.79 -0.96
C ASP A 87 9.81 3.41 -0.44
N PRO A 88 8.86 4.36 -0.34
CA PRO A 88 7.51 4.01 0.10
C PRO A 88 6.80 3.13 -0.93
N ASP A 89 6.46 1.91 -0.50
CA ASP A 89 5.57 0.99 -1.20
C ASP A 89 4.10 1.30 -0.85
N ALA A 90 3.18 0.52 -1.42
CA ALA A 90 1.76 0.63 -1.15
C ALA A 90 1.12 -0.72 -0.80
N VAL A 91 0.08 -0.65 0.02
CA VAL A 91 -0.91 -1.71 0.16
C VAL A 91 -2.29 -1.16 -0.16
N VAL A 92 -3.02 -1.89 -1.00
CA VAL A 92 -4.32 -1.47 -1.51
C VAL A 92 -5.39 -2.53 -1.26
N VAL A 93 -6.64 -2.13 -1.38
CA VAL A 93 -7.80 -3.02 -1.35
C VAL A 93 -8.34 -3.18 -2.78
N LEU A 94 -8.54 -4.43 -3.20
CA LEU A 94 -9.32 -4.75 -4.38
C LEU A 94 -10.67 -5.32 -3.96
N ILE A 95 -11.74 -4.80 -4.56
CA ILE A 95 -13.10 -5.33 -4.42
C ILE A 95 -13.50 -6.00 -5.72
N SER A 96 -13.88 -7.27 -5.64
CA SER A 96 -14.22 -8.10 -6.77
C SER A 96 -15.69 -8.52 -6.71
N ASP A 97 -16.46 -8.09 -7.69
CA ASP A 97 -17.86 -8.44 -7.93
C ASP A 97 -17.92 -9.33 -9.18
N PRO A 98 -17.89 -10.67 -9.07
CA PRO A 98 -17.88 -11.58 -10.23
C PRO A 98 -19.25 -11.73 -10.92
N GLY A 99 -20.27 -10.98 -10.49
CA GLY A 99 -21.64 -11.07 -11.01
C GLY A 99 -22.53 -12.12 -10.32
N GLY A 100 -22.04 -12.74 -9.25
CA GLY A 100 -22.83 -13.62 -8.37
C GLY A 100 -23.41 -12.88 -7.16
N SER A 101 -23.66 -13.60 -6.08
CA SER A 101 -24.13 -13.00 -4.82
C SER A 101 -23.01 -12.41 -3.95
N GLY A 102 -21.76 -12.85 -4.15
CA GLY A 102 -20.61 -12.48 -3.32
C GLY A 102 -19.90 -11.21 -3.80
N THR A 103 -19.23 -10.54 -2.87
CA THR A 103 -18.36 -9.39 -3.11
C THR A 103 -17.09 -9.61 -2.29
N PHE A 104 -15.97 -9.84 -2.96
CA PHE A 104 -14.76 -10.30 -2.32
C PHE A 104 -13.74 -9.19 -2.17
N TYR A 105 -13.09 -9.14 -1.01
CA TYR A 105 -12.10 -8.13 -0.68
C TYR A 105 -10.73 -8.77 -0.62
N GLU A 106 -9.78 -8.26 -1.39
CA GLU A 106 -8.38 -8.69 -1.37
C GLU A 106 -7.48 -7.54 -0.90
N LEU A 107 -6.48 -7.88 -0.09
CA LEU A 107 -5.37 -6.99 0.25
C LEU A 107 -4.24 -7.26 -0.73
N ALA A 108 -3.73 -6.23 -1.40
CA ALA A 108 -2.65 -6.38 -2.38
C ALA A 108 -1.44 -5.50 -2.03
N ALA A 109 -0.27 -6.12 -1.97
CA ALA A 109 1.01 -5.45 -1.80
C ALA A 109 1.61 -5.05 -3.15
N VAL A 110 2.01 -3.78 -3.25
CA VAL A 110 2.55 -3.16 -4.46
C VAL A 110 3.86 -2.49 -4.11
N VAL A 111 4.95 -2.99 -4.68
CA VAL A 111 6.27 -2.37 -4.53
C VAL A 111 6.41 -1.21 -5.49
N ASN A 112 7.05 -0.15 -5.01
CA ASN A 112 7.40 1.02 -5.78
C ASN A 112 8.72 0.79 -6.54
N ASP A 113 8.61 0.43 -7.82
CA ASP A 113 9.77 0.27 -8.70
C ASP A 113 10.07 1.60 -9.40
N GLN A 114 10.75 2.50 -8.69
CA GLN A 114 11.15 3.82 -9.19
C GLN A 114 9.97 4.68 -9.69
N GLY A 115 8.89 4.73 -8.92
CA GLY A 115 7.65 5.41 -9.25
C GLY A 115 6.67 4.56 -10.07
N LYS A 116 7.01 3.30 -10.38
CA LYS A 116 6.13 2.38 -11.10
C LYS A 116 5.54 1.34 -10.14
N PRO A 117 4.22 1.18 -10.11
CA PRO A 117 3.59 0.21 -9.23
C PRO A 117 3.83 -1.21 -9.75
N ARG A 118 4.43 -2.07 -8.91
CA ARG A 118 4.65 -3.49 -9.21
C ARG A 118 3.96 -4.37 -8.18
N HIS A 119 2.89 -5.05 -8.59
CA HIS A 119 2.18 -6.02 -7.74
C HIS A 119 3.06 -7.22 -7.36
N ILE A 120 3.17 -7.49 -6.05
CA ILE A 120 3.96 -8.60 -5.51
C ILE A 120 3.08 -9.72 -4.97
N ALA A 121 2.05 -9.41 -4.20
CA ALA A 121 1.26 -10.43 -3.51
C ALA A 121 -0.17 -9.94 -3.24
N SER A 122 -1.13 -10.86 -3.20
CA SER A 122 -2.50 -10.61 -2.75
C SER A 122 -2.91 -11.65 -1.72
N THR A 123 -3.81 -11.29 -0.80
CA THR A 123 -4.50 -12.23 0.08
C THR A 123 -5.97 -11.87 0.24
N LEU A 124 -6.84 -12.87 0.32
CA LEU A 124 -8.25 -12.67 0.55
C LEU A 124 -8.50 -12.19 2.00
N LEU A 125 -9.26 -11.11 2.14
CA LEU A 125 -9.75 -10.60 3.42
C LEU A 125 -11.12 -11.18 3.79
N GLY A 126 -11.95 -11.49 2.80
CA GLY A 126 -13.23 -12.19 2.97
C GLY A 126 -14.30 -11.78 1.96
N ASP A 127 -15.50 -12.35 2.13
CA ASP A 127 -16.72 -11.98 1.41
C ASP A 127 -17.52 -10.95 2.22
N ARG A 128 -17.97 -9.87 1.57
CA ARG A 128 -18.77 -8.77 2.15
C ARG A 128 -18.22 -8.20 3.47
N VAL A 129 -16.89 -8.11 3.57
CA VAL A 129 -16.23 -7.39 4.67
C VAL A 129 -16.13 -5.90 4.34
N ARG A 130 -15.82 -5.05 5.32
CA ARG A 130 -15.46 -3.64 5.08
C ARG A 130 -14.11 -3.35 5.67
N VAL A 131 -13.17 -2.85 4.87
CA VAL A 131 -11.87 -2.38 5.37
C VAL A 131 -12.06 -1.00 6.00
N VAL A 132 -11.84 -0.90 7.31
CA VAL A 132 -11.99 0.35 8.07
C VAL A 132 -10.71 1.15 8.07
N SER A 133 -9.57 0.49 8.22
CA SER A 133 -8.26 1.13 8.24
C SER A 133 -7.18 0.21 7.70
N LEU A 134 -6.17 0.82 7.11
CA LEU A 134 -4.92 0.20 6.70
C LEU A 134 -3.76 1.05 7.17
N SER A 135 -2.69 0.40 7.62
CA SER A 135 -1.41 1.06 7.88
C SER A 135 -0.24 0.13 7.60
N ILE A 136 0.93 0.73 7.34
CA ILE A 136 2.21 0.01 7.22
C ILE A 136 3.15 0.60 8.26
N HIS A 137 3.66 -0.24 9.17
CA HIS A 137 4.67 0.15 10.14
C HIS A 137 5.74 -0.92 10.24
N SER A 138 7.00 -0.54 10.01
CA SER A 138 8.17 -1.45 10.07
C SER A 138 7.98 -2.72 9.22
N GLY A 139 7.48 -2.57 7.99
CA GLY A 139 7.20 -3.68 7.07
C GLY A 139 6.01 -4.58 7.46
N VAL A 140 5.23 -4.20 8.48
CA VAL A 140 4.02 -4.92 8.88
C VAL A 140 2.80 -4.12 8.44
N ILE A 141 1.94 -4.77 7.66
CA ILE A 141 0.64 -4.24 7.28
C ILE A 141 -0.35 -4.56 8.40
N ARG A 142 -1.12 -3.58 8.84
CA ARG A 142 -2.26 -3.77 9.75
C ARG A 142 -3.55 -3.40 9.05
N ALA A 143 -4.51 -4.32 9.05
CA ALA A 143 -5.84 -4.11 8.50
C ALA A 143 -6.88 -4.28 9.59
N THR A 144 -7.75 -3.28 9.77
CA THR A 144 -8.96 -3.41 10.59
C THR A 144 -10.15 -3.58 9.67
N LEU A 145 -10.91 -4.65 9.89
CA LEU A 145 -12.06 -5.04 9.10
C LEU A 145 -13.32 -4.98 9.96
N LEU A 146 -14.46 -4.66 9.35
CA LEU A 146 -15.77 -5.03 9.87
C LEU A 146 -16.24 -6.25 9.11
N THR A 147 -16.45 -7.33 9.84
CA THR A 147 -16.89 -8.63 9.31
C THR A 147 -18.18 -9.07 10.00
N HIS A 148 -18.75 -10.18 9.54
CA HIS A 148 -19.92 -10.85 10.12
C HIS A 148 -19.51 -12.21 10.69
N ASP A 149 -20.41 -12.85 11.45
CA ASP A 149 -20.13 -14.18 11.98
C ASP A 149 -20.19 -15.25 10.88
N PRO A 150 -19.25 -16.22 10.87
CA PRO A 150 -19.31 -17.36 9.98
C PRO A 150 -20.58 -18.18 10.28
N GLY A 151 -21.65 -17.96 9.53
CA GLY A 151 -22.95 -18.58 9.78
C GLY A 151 -24.13 -17.61 9.90
N ASP A 152 -23.90 -16.30 9.73
CA ASP A 152 -24.97 -15.31 9.65
C ASP A 152 -25.28 -14.92 8.19
N PRO A 153 -26.17 -15.65 7.50
CA PRO A 153 -26.52 -15.37 6.10
C PRO A 153 -27.26 -14.05 5.94
N ALA A 154 -27.81 -13.50 7.03
CA ALA A 154 -28.54 -12.23 7.02
C ALA A 154 -27.63 -11.02 7.25
N LEU A 155 -26.32 -11.22 7.48
CA LEU A 155 -25.34 -10.16 7.75
C LEU A 155 -25.78 -9.20 8.88
N CYS A 156 -26.50 -9.73 9.86
CA CYS A 156 -27.07 -8.98 10.98
C CYS A 156 -26.05 -8.70 12.09
N SER A 157 -25.07 -9.58 12.23
CA SER A 157 -23.90 -9.45 13.09
C SER A 157 -22.83 -8.61 12.40
N ARG A 158 -22.23 -7.70 13.17
CA ARG A 158 -21.02 -6.98 12.76
C ARG A 158 -20.02 -7.02 13.90
N LYS A 159 -18.80 -7.41 13.59
CA LYS A 159 -17.67 -7.41 14.53
C LYS A 159 -16.43 -6.82 13.88
N GLU A 160 -15.62 -6.17 14.70
CA GLU A 160 -14.29 -5.73 14.29
C GLU A 160 -13.33 -6.92 14.28
N ASP A 161 -12.53 -7.02 13.22
CA ASP A 161 -11.50 -8.03 13.04
C ASP A 161 -10.22 -7.35 12.60
N ALA A 162 -9.20 -7.36 13.46
CA ALA A 162 -7.90 -6.79 13.16
C ALA A 162 -6.93 -7.90 12.78
N ARG A 163 -6.23 -7.70 11.66
CA ARG A 163 -5.25 -8.66 11.11
C ARG A 163 -3.95 -7.95 10.79
N SER A 164 -2.84 -8.68 10.89
CA SER A 164 -1.54 -8.18 10.49
C SER A 164 -0.86 -9.12 9.52
N TYR A 165 -0.18 -8.54 8.53
CA TYR A 165 0.49 -9.27 7.46
C TYR A 165 1.92 -8.78 7.28
N ARG A 166 2.81 -9.67 6.85
CA ARG A 166 4.13 -9.33 6.33
C ARG A 166 4.24 -9.82 4.89
N LEU A 167 4.95 -9.04 4.07
CA LEU A 167 5.39 -9.50 2.77
C LEU A 167 6.57 -10.46 2.97
N ASP A 168 6.44 -11.68 2.47
CA ASP A 168 7.48 -12.71 2.48
C ASP A 168 7.58 -13.29 1.06
N GLY A 169 8.63 -12.89 0.34
CA GLY A 169 8.78 -13.18 -1.08
C GLY A 169 7.59 -12.66 -1.90
N ASP A 170 6.83 -13.57 -2.50
CA ASP A 170 5.67 -13.32 -3.33
C ASP A 170 4.33 -13.54 -2.59
N ARG A 171 4.35 -13.56 -1.24
CA ARG A 171 3.18 -13.85 -0.41
C ARG A 171 2.97 -12.82 0.69
N LEU A 172 1.69 -12.55 0.99
CA LEU A 172 1.30 -11.90 2.24
C LEU A 172 1.02 -12.99 3.28
N VAL A 173 1.89 -13.08 4.28
CA VAL A 173 1.75 -14.02 5.39
C VAL A 173 1.07 -13.31 6.55
N GLN A 174 -0.05 -13.85 7.01
CA GLN A 174 -0.70 -13.36 8.21
C GLN A 174 0.17 -13.69 9.43
N VAL A 175 0.58 -12.66 10.17
CA VAL A 175 1.41 -12.79 11.37
C VAL A 175 0.61 -12.59 12.66
N TRP A 176 -0.62 -12.08 12.57
CA TRP A 176 -1.55 -11.94 13.70
C TRP A 176 -3.01 -11.80 13.23
N GLY A 177 -3.96 -12.15 14.10
CA GLY A 177 -5.40 -12.08 13.87
C GLY A 177 -6.04 -13.45 13.60
N ALA A 178 -7.35 -13.48 13.38
CA ALA A 178 -8.06 -14.70 13.04
C ALA A 178 -7.72 -15.16 11.62
N THR A 179 -7.47 -16.45 11.43
CA THR A 179 -7.35 -17.07 10.10
C THR A 179 -8.74 -17.46 9.62
N LEU A 180 -9.03 -17.22 8.33
CA LEU A 180 -10.27 -17.63 7.68
C LEU A 180 -10.36 -19.15 7.52
#